data_AF-A0A9P5NTA0-F1
#
_entry.id   AF-A0A9P5NTA0-F1
#
_cell.length_a   1.000
_cell.length_b   1.000
_cell.length_c   1.000
_cell.angle_alpha   90.00
_cell.angle_beta   90.00
_cell.angle_gamma   90.00
#
_symmetry.space_group_name_H-M   'P 1'
#
loop_
_entity.id
_entity.type
_entity.pdbx_description
1 polymer ?
#
loop_
_entity_poly.entity_id
_entity_poly.type
_entity_poly.pdbx_seq_one_letter_code
_entity_poly.pdbx_strand_id
1 'polypeptide(L)'
;MSTSLVLRSTLPRALARRAVAQSSSVIQARYESTGGEAKYIPGGPVLRGTVNDPTTFPAPSRIHGSYHWAFERLLAASLVPLTAAAFVTTGSNYPIIDGLLGVTLVMHSHIGLDSSLVDYLHPRKFPLLGPICTWTLRGATVATLVGVYQFNTNDIGLTELIAKVWTA
;
A
#
# COMPACT_ATOMS: atom_id res chain seq x y z
N MET A 1 42.07 -94.64 4.03
CA MET A 1 41.11 -94.22 5.07
C MET A 1 41.34 -92.73 5.31
N SER A 2 40.64 -91.89 4.55
CA SER A 2 40.82 -90.42 4.57
C SER A 2 39.55 -89.80 5.15
N THR A 3 39.68 -89.05 6.24
CA THR A 3 38.52 -88.43 6.92
C THR A 3 38.68 -86.92 6.87
N SER A 4 37.81 -86.28 6.08
CA SER A 4 37.74 -84.83 5.90
C SER A 4 36.98 -84.20 7.08
N LEU A 5 37.60 -83.27 7.80
CA LEU A 5 36.98 -82.47 8.84
C LEU A 5 36.22 -81.27 8.21
N VAL A 6 34.89 -81.29 8.28
CA VAL A 6 34.05 -80.15 7.90
C VAL A 6 33.83 -79.27 9.14
N LEU A 7 34.46 -78.09 9.14
CA LEU A 7 34.21 -77.06 10.15
C LEU A 7 32.89 -76.35 9.83
N ARG A 8 31.82 -76.58 10.60
CA ARG A 8 30.57 -75.82 10.49
C ARG A 8 30.64 -74.60 11.41
N SER A 9 30.66 -73.40 10.81
CA SER A 9 30.58 -72.12 11.52
C SER A 9 29.20 -71.94 12.18
N THR A 10 29.17 -71.72 13.49
CA THR A 10 27.96 -71.49 14.30
C THR A 10 27.71 -70.00 14.54
N LEU A 11 27.79 -69.17 13.51
CA LEU A 11 27.40 -67.76 13.65
C LEU A 11 25.86 -67.63 13.57
N PRO A 12 25.19 -67.13 14.63
CA PRO A 12 23.74 -67.01 14.63
C PRO A 12 23.31 -65.92 13.64
N ARG A 13 22.48 -66.30 12.65
CA ARG A 13 21.87 -65.42 11.63
C ARG A 13 21.11 -64.22 12.20
N ALA A 14 20.82 -64.22 13.51
CA ALA A 14 20.16 -63.11 14.22
C ALA A 14 21.03 -61.85 14.31
N LEU A 15 22.36 -61.98 14.43
CA LEU A 15 23.26 -60.82 14.50
C LEU A 15 23.39 -60.09 13.15
N ALA A 16 23.31 -60.82 12.04
CA ALA A 16 23.41 -60.24 10.70
C ALA A 16 22.21 -59.33 10.35
N ARG A 17 21.03 -59.57 10.93
CA ARG A 17 19.83 -58.74 10.66
C ARG A 17 19.81 -57.40 11.40
N ARG A 18 20.54 -57.26 12.51
CA ARG A 18 20.58 -55.99 13.28
C ARG A 18 21.50 -54.94 12.67
N ALA A 19 22.49 -55.35 11.87
CA ALA A 19 23.43 -54.41 11.24
C ALA A 19 22.84 -53.66 10.03
N VAL A 20 21.78 -54.19 9.39
CA VAL A 20 21.17 -53.58 8.20
C VAL A 20 20.15 -52.48 8.55
N ALA A 21 19.62 -52.48 9.78
CA ALA A 21 18.57 -51.55 10.19
C ALA A 21 19.08 -50.20 10.74
N GLN A 22 20.40 -49.96 10.79
CA GLN A 22 20.97 -48.72 11.35
C GLN A 22 21.51 -47.74 10.30
N SER A 23 21.35 -48.03 9.00
CA SER A 23 21.88 -47.19 7.91
C SER A 23 20.80 -46.45 7.12
N SER A 24 19.58 -46.33 7.64
CA SER A 24 18.69 -45.26 7.17
C SER A 24 19.12 -43.99 7.87
N SER A 25 20.16 -43.34 7.33
CA SER A 25 20.31 -41.90 7.49
C SER A 25 19.00 -41.30 7.02
N VAL A 26 18.12 -40.98 7.96
CA VAL A 26 16.97 -40.14 7.69
C VAL A 26 17.60 -38.83 7.26
N ILE A 27 17.73 -38.65 5.95
CA ILE A 27 17.91 -37.35 5.34
C ILE A 27 16.60 -36.63 5.63
N GLN A 28 16.47 -36.14 6.86
CA GLN A 28 15.60 -35.00 7.09
C GLN A 28 16.25 -33.93 6.23
N ALA A 29 15.65 -33.65 5.09
CA ALA A 29 15.80 -32.37 4.43
C ALA A 29 15.33 -31.34 5.46
N ARG A 30 16.24 -30.92 6.35
CA ARG A 30 16.12 -29.65 7.02
C ARG A 30 16.15 -28.68 5.87
N TYR A 31 14.98 -28.19 5.49
CA TYR A 31 14.90 -26.97 4.71
C TYR A 31 15.78 -26.00 5.47
N GLU A 32 16.92 -25.69 4.90
CA GLU A 32 17.86 -24.75 5.46
C GLU A 32 17.03 -23.47 5.57
N SER A 33 16.60 -23.14 6.79
CA SER A 33 16.15 -21.81 7.11
C SER A 33 17.42 -20.98 7.06
N THR A 34 17.88 -20.69 5.85
CA THR A 34 18.94 -19.72 5.62
C THR A 34 18.44 -18.49 6.36
N GLY A 35 19.11 -18.14 7.46
CA GLY A 35 18.76 -17.04 8.35
C GLY A 35 19.01 -15.68 7.71
N GLY A 36 18.75 -15.56 6.41
CA GLY A 36 18.89 -14.39 5.58
C GLY A 36 17.64 -14.26 4.74
N GLU A 37 16.89 -13.20 5.04
CA GLU A 37 15.98 -12.47 4.15
C GLU A 37 15.33 -13.29 3.02
N ALA A 38 14.02 -13.54 3.15
CA ALA A 38 13.24 -14.18 2.10
C ALA A 38 13.50 -13.51 0.73
N LYS A 39 14.03 -14.30 -0.22
CA LYS A 39 14.37 -13.83 -1.57
C LYS A 39 13.15 -13.13 -2.21
N TYR A 40 13.32 -11.86 -2.58
CA TYR A 40 12.29 -11.13 -3.29
C TYR A 40 11.89 -11.84 -4.60
N ILE A 41 10.59 -12.11 -4.74
CA ILE A 41 10.00 -12.66 -5.96
C ILE A 41 9.33 -11.49 -6.71
N PRO A 42 9.68 -11.22 -7.98
CA PRO A 42 9.02 -10.20 -8.78
C PRO A 42 7.50 -10.44 -8.82
N GLY A 43 6.72 -9.44 -8.36
CA GLY A 43 5.26 -9.53 -8.25
C GLY A 43 4.73 -10.13 -6.93
N GLY A 44 5.60 -10.64 -6.06
CA GLY A 44 5.25 -11.15 -4.73
C GLY A 44 5.35 -10.10 -3.60
N PRO A 45 4.89 -10.43 -2.38
CA PRO A 45 5.12 -9.63 -1.19
C PRO A 45 6.62 -9.46 -0.90
N VAL A 46 7.05 -8.26 -0.49
CA VAL A 46 8.41 -8.04 0.02
C VAL A 46 8.40 -8.49 1.48
N LEU A 47 8.78 -9.74 1.73
CA LEU A 47 8.90 -10.30 3.07
C LEU A 47 10.24 -9.87 3.67
N ARG A 48 10.21 -9.21 4.82
CA ARG A 48 11.41 -8.94 5.61
C ARG A 48 11.47 -9.95 6.76
N GLY A 49 12.58 -10.67 6.88
CA GLY A 49 12.76 -11.71 7.90
C GLY A 49 12.23 -13.09 7.49
N THR A 50 12.06 -13.95 8.49
CA THR A 50 11.59 -15.33 8.43
C THR A 50 10.09 -15.43 8.76
N VAL A 51 9.49 -16.60 8.51
CA VAL A 51 8.05 -16.87 8.80
C VAL A 51 7.70 -16.70 10.28
N ASN A 52 8.68 -16.85 11.18
CA ASN A 52 8.48 -16.75 12.63
C ASN A 52 8.76 -15.34 13.18
N ASP A 53 9.22 -14.40 12.35
CA ASP A 53 9.53 -13.05 12.82
C ASP A 53 8.25 -12.21 12.93
N PRO A 54 8.04 -11.50 14.07
CA PRO A 54 6.86 -10.68 14.24
C PRO A 54 6.89 -9.49 13.27
N THR A 55 5.75 -9.19 12.64
CA THR A 55 5.60 -7.96 11.87
C THR A 55 5.60 -6.77 12.82
N THR A 56 6.51 -5.82 12.60
CA THR A 56 6.53 -4.57 13.37
C THR A 56 5.34 -3.71 12.98
N PHE A 57 4.45 -3.40 13.92
CA PHE A 57 3.39 -2.42 13.72
C PHE A 57 3.82 -1.05 14.25
N PRO A 58 3.55 0.04 13.51
CA PRO A 58 3.73 1.37 14.06
C PRO A 58 2.77 1.58 15.25
N ALA A 59 3.14 2.49 16.17
CA ALA A 59 2.27 2.85 17.28
C ALA A 59 0.92 3.39 16.74
N PRO A 60 -0.22 2.98 17.34
CA PRO A 60 -1.53 3.38 16.85
C PRO A 60 -1.72 4.89 16.99
N SER A 61 -2.18 5.55 15.92
CA SER A 61 -2.50 6.97 15.91
C SER A 61 -3.89 7.21 15.33
N ARG A 62 -4.77 7.85 16.11
CA ARG A 62 -6.13 8.22 15.66
C ARG A 62 -6.13 9.20 14.48
N ILE A 63 -5.08 10.01 14.37
CA ILE A 63 -4.90 10.97 13.27
C ILE A 63 -4.79 10.24 11.93
N HIS A 64 -4.10 9.10 11.89
CA HIS A 64 -3.90 8.31 10.66
C HIS A 64 -5.06 7.35 10.35
N GLY A 65 -6.05 7.25 11.24
CA GLY A 65 -7.20 6.35 11.08
C GLY A 65 -8.51 7.11 11.18
N SER A 66 -9.14 7.02 12.35
CA SER A 66 -10.51 7.51 12.55
C SER A 66 -10.71 8.99 12.25
N TYR A 67 -9.76 9.86 12.61
CA TYR A 67 -9.92 11.30 12.38
C TYR A 67 -9.76 11.68 10.92
N HIS A 68 -8.79 11.10 10.23
CA HIS A 68 -8.65 11.27 8.78
C HIS A 68 -9.94 10.81 8.08
N TRP A 69 -10.40 9.59 8.36
CA TRP A 69 -11.62 9.06 7.77
C TRP A 69 -12.85 9.94 8.03
N ALA A 70 -13.05 10.39 9.27
CA ALA A 70 -14.18 11.25 9.62
C ALA A 70 -14.12 12.60 8.90
N PHE A 71 -12.93 13.20 8.81
CA PHE A 71 -12.70 14.44 8.07
C PHE A 71 -13.03 14.28 6.58
N GLU A 72 -12.57 13.22 5.94
CA GLU A 72 -12.87 12.96 4.52
C GLU A 72 -14.37 12.83 4.25
N ARG A 73 -15.09 12.10 5.11
CA ARG A 73 -16.53 11.89 4.97
C ARG A 73 -17.29 13.19 5.20
N LEU A 74 -16.91 13.99 6.19
CA LEU A 74 -17.50 15.31 6.44
C LEU A 74 -17.26 16.25 5.26
N LEU A 75 -16.03 16.29 4.76
CA LEU A 75 -15.65 17.14 3.62
C LEU A 75 -16.45 16.76 2.37
N ALA A 76 -16.56 15.46 2.06
CA ALA A 76 -17.38 14.96 0.96
C ALA A 76 -18.88 15.25 1.15
N ALA A 77 -19.42 15.07 2.36
CA ALA A 77 -20.81 15.38 2.65
C ALA A 77 -21.12 16.88 2.53
N SER A 78 -20.17 17.74 2.92
CA SER A 78 -20.31 19.20 2.84
C SER A 78 -20.29 19.73 1.41
N LEU A 79 -19.60 19.05 0.49
CA LEU A 79 -19.54 19.42 -0.92
C LEU A 79 -20.91 19.36 -1.61
N VAL A 80 -21.80 18.46 -1.18
CA VAL A 80 -23.14 18.30 -1.78
C VAL A 80 -23.99 19.58 -1.65
N PRO A 81 -24.31 20.09 -0.44
CA PRO A 81 -25.05 21.33 -0.30
C PRO A 81 -24.26 22.55 -0.79
N LEU A 82 -22.92 22.53 -0.70
CA LEU A 82 -22.09 23.63 -1.19
C LEU A 82 -22.16 23.78 -2.71
N THR A 83 -22.19 22.66 -3.44
CA THR A 83 -22.37 22.66 -4.90
C THR A 83 -23.75 23.20 -5.27
N ALA A 84 -24.80 22.79 -4.56
CA ALA A 84 -26.14 23.34 -4.77
C ALA A 84 -26.21 24.84 -4.47
N ALA A 85 -25.56 25.29 -3.39
CA ALA A 85 -25.47 26.71 -3.04
C ALA A 85 -24.75 27.49 -4.14
N ALA A 86 -23.61 27.02 -4.62
CA ALA A 86 -22.86 27.66 -5.70
C ALA A 86 -23.65 27.72 -7.00
N PHE A 87 -24.44 26.68 -7.32
CA PHE A 87 -25.31 26.67 -8.50
C PHE A 87 -26.40 27.76 -8.43
N VAL A 88 -27.05 27.94 -7.28
CA VAL A 88 -28.09 28.96 -7.11
C VAL A 88 -27.51 30.37 -6.98
N THR A 89 -26.35 30.50 -6.33
CA THR A 89 -25.66 31.77 -6.08
C THR A 89 -24.65 32.12 -7.16
N THR A 90 -24.78 31.53 -8.36
CA THR A 90 -23.86 31.72 -9.48
C THR A 90 -23.61 33.20 -9.76
N GLY A 91 -22.35 33.57 -9.94
CA GLY A 91 -21.91 34.88 -10.42
C GLY A 91 -20.97 35.62 -9.47
N SER A 92 -20.31 36.67 -9.98
CA SER A 92 -19.27 37.45 -9.29
C SER A 92 -19.71 38.14 -7.99
N ASN A 93 -21.00 38.09 -7.64
CA ASN A 93 -21.56 38.70 -6.43
C ASN A 93 -21.33 37.86 -5.16
N TYR A 94 -20.95 36.58 -5.30
CA TYR A 94 -20.75 35.67 -4.16
C TYR A 94 -19.36 35.01 -4.15
N PRO A 95 -18.26 35.80 -4.16
CA PRO A 95 -16.89 35.28 -4.28
C PRO A 95 -16.47 34.38 -3.10
N ILE A 96 -17.11 34.53 -1.94
CA ILE A 96 -16.84 33.68 -0.77
C ILE A 96 -17.35 32.25 -0.99
N ILE A 97 -18.55 32.09 -1.55
CA ILE A 97 -19.11 30.76 -1.84
C ILE A 97 -18.30 30.09 -2.95
N ASP A 98 -17.91 30.86 -3.96
CA ASP A 98 -17.06 30.39 -5.06
C ASP A 98 -15.67 29.94 -4.54
N GLY A 99 -15.04 30.75 -3.68
CA GLY A 99 -13.79 30.40 -3.02
C GLY A 99 -13.91 29.17 -2.11
N LEU A 100 -14.99 29.06 -1.34
CA LEU A 100 -15.24 27.91 -0.48
C LEU A 100 -15.44 26.64 -1.30
N LEU A 101 -16.20 26.71 -2.40
CA LEU A 101 -16.36 25.61 -3.34
C LEU A 101 -15.00 25.20 -3.93
N GLY A 102 -14.21 26.17 -4.40
CA GLY A 102 -12.89 25.89 -4.97
C GLY A 102 -11.93 25.21 -3.99
N VAL A 103 -11.82 25.73 -2.76
CA VAL A 103 -10.93 25.16 -1.73
C VAL A 103 -11.38 23.77 -1.29
N THR A 104 -12.67 23.60 -1.00
CA THR A 104 -13.19 22.30 -0.53
C THR A 104 -13.09 21.24 -1.62
N LEU A 105 -13.36 21.59 -2.87
CA LEU A 105 -13.21 20.70 -4.02
C LEU A 105 -11.74 20.29 -4.21
N VAL A 106 -10.80 21.23 -4.18
CA VAL A 106 -9.37 20.93 -4.32
C VAL A 106 -8.88 20.03 -3.20
N MET A 107 -9.29 20.28 -1.95
CA MET A 107 -8.95 19.41 -0.81
C MET A 107 -9.53 17.99 -0.97
N HIS A 108 -10.78 17.87 -1.41
CA HIS A 108 -11.40 16.57 -1.70
C HIS A 108 -10.60 15.79 -2.75
N SER A 109 -10.27 16.46 -3.86
CA SER A 109 -9.50 15.87 -4.94
C SER A 109 -8.09 15.47 -4.50
N HIS A 110 -7.41 16.29 -3.69
CA HIS A 110 -6.09 15.95 -3.17
C HIS A 110 -6.09 14.63 -2.40
N ILE A 111 -7.03 14.46 -1.47
CA ILE A 111 -7.15 13.24 -0.66
C ILE A 111 -7.49 12.01 -1.52
N GLY A 112 -8.42 12.15 -2.47
CA GLY A 112 -8.78 11.06 -3.37
C GLY A 112 -7.63 10.62 -4.27
N LEU A 113 -6.86 11.58 -4.79
CA LEU A 113 -5.66 11.30 -5.58
C LEU A 113 -4.53 10.72 -4.73
N ASP A 114 -4.35 11.17 -3.49
CA ASP A 114 -3.35 10.62 -2.56
C ASP A 114 -3.69 9.16 -2.21
N SER A 115 -4.97 8.84 -2.01
CA SER A 115 -5.44 7.46 -1.80
C SER A 115 -5.09 6.57 -3.00
N SER A 116 -5.35 7.05 -4.22
CA SER A 116 -4.99 6.35 -5.45
C SER A 116 -3.47 6.13 -5.58
N LEU A 117 -2.68 7.11 -5.15
CA LEU A 117 -1.22 7.05 -5.13
C LEU A 117 -0.69 6.01 -4.15
N VAL A 118 -1.25 5.98 -2.94
CA VAL A 118 -0.87 5.00 -1.90
C VAL A 118 -1.23 3.57 -2.32
N ASP A 119 -2.35 3.39 -3.02
CA ASP A 119 -2.81 2.07 -3.47
C ASP A 119 -2.00 1.53 -4.66
N TYR A 120 -1.73 2.36 -5.67
CA TYR A 120 -1.16 1.90 -6.94
C TYR A 120 0.32 2.24 -7.13
N LEU A 121 0.81 3.34 -6.55
CA LEU A 121 2.17 3.87 -6.74
C LEU A 121 2.98 3.87 -5.44
N HIS A 122 2.73 2.90 -4.58
CA HIS A 122 3.36 2.81 -3.27
C HIS A 122 4.91 2.72 -3.36
N PRO A 123 5.67 3.46 -2.52
CA PRO A 123 7.14 3.55 -2.58
C PRO A 123 7.86 2.21 -2.40
N ARG A 124 7.26 1.24 -1.68
CA ARG A 124 7.80 -0.13 -1.56
C ARG A 124 7.96 -0.82 -2.92
N LYS A 125 7.07 -0.55 -3.88
CA LYS A 125 7.12 -1.13 -5.23
C LYS A 125 7.78 -0.17 -6.21
N PHE A 126 7.55 1.12 -6.05
CA PHE A 126 8.06 2.18 -6.93
C PHE A 126 8.87 3.20 -6.13
N PRO A 127 10.14 2.89 -5.80
CA PRO A 127 10.95 3.72 -4.90
C PRO A 127 11.27 5.11 -5.48
N LEU A 128 11.27 5.25 -6.82
CA LEU A 128 11.47 6.53 -7.50
C LEU A 128 10.15 7.21 -7.86
N LEU A 129 9.24 6.51 -8.55
CA LEU A 129 7.99 7.11 -9.03
C LEU A 129 7.03 7.49 -7.89
N GLY A 130 6.94 6.68 -6.83
CA GLY A 130 6.05 6.96 -5.70
C GLY A 130 6.30 8.34 -5.09
N PRO A 131 7.51 8.62 -4.58
CA PRO A 131 7.85 9.92 -4.02
C PRO A 131 7.68 11.08 -5.00
N ILE A 132 8.08 10.92 -6.27
CA ILE A 132 7.92 11.95 -7.30
C ILE A 132 6.45 12.30 -7.46
N CYS A 133 5.58 11.30 -7.67
CA CYS A 133 4.15 11.53 -7.87
C CYS A 133 3.48 12.14 -6.62
N THR A 134 3.87 11.73 -5.41
CA THR A 134 3.37 12.35 -4.17
C THR A 134 3.76 13.84 -4.09
N TRP A 135 4.99 14.20 -4.41
CA TRP A 135 5.43 15.59 -4.40
C TRP A 135 4.80 16.42 -5.52
N THR A 136 4.63 15.83 -6.71
CA THR A 136 3.90 16.45 -7.81
C THR A 136 2.45 16.72 -7.41
N LEU A 137 1.77 15.78 -6.77
CA LEU A 137 0.40 15.98 -6.28
C LEU A 137 0.33 17.15 -5.30
N ARG A 138 1.24 17.19 -4.31
CA ARG A 138 1.30 18.29 -3.32
C ARG A 138 1.57 19.64 -3.99
N GLY A 139 2.53 19.69 -4.92
CA GLY A 139 2.86 20.89 -5.68
C GLY A 139 1.68 21.36 -6.53
N ALA A 140 1.01 20.44 -7.23
CA ALA A 140 -0.18 20.72 -8.02
C ALA A 140 -1.32 21.25 -7.13
N THR A 141 -1.55 20.66 -5.95
CA THR A 141 -2.58 21.15 -5.01
C THR A 141 -2.31 22.57 -4.56
N VAL A 142 -1.07 22.91 -4.18
CA VAL A 142 -0.71 24.29 -3.81
C VAL A 142 -0.87 25.24 -4.99
N ALA A 143 -0.38 24.86 -6.17
CA ALA A 143 -0.51 25.67 -7.38
C ALA A 143 -1.98 25.92 -7.74
N THR A 144 -2.85 24.90 -7.65
CA THR A 144 -4.28 25.03 -7.90
C THR A 144 -4.94 25.93 -6.85
N LEU A 145 -4.61 25.81 -5.57
CA LEU A 145 -5.15 26.70 -4.54
C LEU A 145 -4.77 28.17 -4.78
N VAL A 146 -3.51 28.42 -5.16
CA VAL A 146 -3.06 29.78 -5.53
C VAL A 146 -3.79 30.27 -6.78
N GLY A 147 -3.95 29.42 -7.79
CA GLY A 147 -4.69 29.74 -9.01
C GLY A 147 -6.16 30.08 -8.74
N VAL A 148 -6.85 29.27 -7.94
CA VAL A 148 -8.24 29.51 -7.49
C VAL A 148 -8.34 30.83 -6.73
N TYR A 149 -7.41 31.11 -5.81
CA TYR A 149 -7.38 32.37 -5.08
C TYR A 149 -7.20 33.57 -6.01
N GLN A 150 -6.23 33.49 -6.94
CA GLN A 150 -5.96 34.54 -7.91
C GLN A 150 -7.17 34.78 -8.82
N PHE A 151 -7.81 33.70 -9.28
CA PHE A 151 -8.96 33.74 -10.19
C PHE A 151 -10.21 34.33 -9.53
N ASN A 152 -10.47 34.00 -8.27
CA ASN A 152 -11.60 34.56 -7.52
C ASN A 152 -11.36 36.00 -7.05
N THR A 153 -10.10 36.43 -6.91
CA THR A 153 -9.77 37.78 -6.39
C THR A 153 -9.51 38.80 -7.49
N ASN A 154 -8.93 38.38 -8.61
CA ASN A 154 -8.46 39.28 -9.67
C ASN A 154 -9.12 39.01 -11.03
N ASP A 155 -10.04 38.06 -11.12
CA ASP A 155 -10.76 37.71 -12.35
C ASP A 155 -12.26 37.46 -12.03
N ILE A 156 -13.01 36.91 -12.99
CA ILE A 156 -14.46 36.73 -12.95
C ILE A 156 -14.96 35.68 -11.93
N GLY A 157 -14.09 34.77 -11.46
CA GLY A 157 -14.43 33.67 -10.56
C GLY A 157 -14.83 32.35 -11.25
N LEU A 158 -14.70 31.22 -10.54
CA LEU A 158 -14.86 29.87 -11.13
C LEU A 158 -16.29 29.62 -11.61
N THR A 159 -17.30 29.96 -10.79
CA THR A 159 -18.71 29.71 -11.13
C THR A 159 -19.16 30.52 -12.35
N GLU A 160 -18.73 31.78 -12.42
CA GLU A 160 -18.99 32.65 -13.57
C GLU A 160 -18.28 32.17 -14.83
N LEU A 161 -17.03 31.69 -14.71
CA LEU A 161 -16.33 31.05 -15.83
C LEU A 161 -17.11 29.85 -16.35
N ILE A 162 -17.58 28.97 -15.46
CA ILE A 162 -18.35 27.78 -15.86
C ILE A 162 -19.64 28.20 -16.57
N ALA A 163 -20.35 29.21 -16.06
CA ALA A 163 -21.57 29.72 -16.67
C ALA A 163 -21.33 30.28 -18.08
N LYS A 164 -20.26 31.06 -18.26
CA LYS A 164 -19.87 31.60 -19.58
C LYS A 164 -19.46 30.50 -20.56
N VAL A 165 -18.65 29.53 -20.13
CA VAL A 165 -18.22 28.40 -20.97
C VAL A 165 -19.39 27.53 -21.38
N TRP A 166 -20.41 27.37 -20.51
CA TRP A 166 -21.59 26.55 -20.83
C TRP A 166 -22.44 27.11 -21.99
N THR A 167 -22.37 28.43 -22.21
CA THR A 167 -23.14 29.13 -23.25
C THR A 167 -22.29 29.58 -24.45
N ALA A 168 -21.00 29.21 -24.45
CA ALA A 168 -20.02 29.58 -25.46
C ALA A 168 -20.15 28.74 -26.74
#